data_AF-E9HJS2-F1
#
_entry.id   AF-E9HJS2-F1
#
_cell.length_a   1.000
_cell.length_b   1.000
_cell.length_c   1.000
_cell.angle_alpha   90.00
_cell.angle_beta   90.00
_cell.angle_gamma   90.00
#
_symmetry.space_group_name_H-M   'P 1'
#
loop_
_entity.id
_entity.type
_entity.pdbx_description
1 polymer ?
#
loop_
_entity_poly.entity_id
_entity_poly.type
_entity_poly.pdbx_seq_one_letter_code
_entity_poly.pdbx_strand_id
1 'polypeptide(L)'
;MVFFSRVSSPKLCGSVVIIARKQQQCVITVGQRSISGKVMRQGLPPVKKPAPFPYKEKRYNFLRALFDPTTSRLDENSKLIVVEGPPAAGKRALAKELAEELDMAYFPSPNVADCYINKYGYDLRQVDHKLPESCKSYDENDFLKDPMRGNGSKAARFQLTKLSLRYKLHLEALAHILNTGQGVVMDRSPFSDLAYMTAMTETGIISKNVYNFYHQVRNNALFALWRPHLVIYLDVPVDETRRRIEARNLPNEKDSMLTTPAYLQALVDSYKKDYLKDISTHAEVLVYDWSKVADPEIVVEDIERIDFDQYTVYDEKMKDWRRINEWDWNNSRQEFTHSQHYLMAHLNVPPIQCNEILIGAGDNKVRAGVMDETPGCKFAKGFNPEMGDKGILFKLS
;
A
#
# COMPACT_ATOMS: atom_id res chain seq x y z
N MET A 1 -3.02 41.40 -25.38
CA MET A 1 -4.21 41.26 -26.25
C MET A 1 -4.53 39.78 -26.35
N VAL A 2 -5.57 39.33 -25.66
CA VAL A 2 -6.02 37.94 -25.67
C VAL A 2 -7.11 37.81 -26.72
N PHE A 3 -6.88 37.02 -27.77
CA PHE A 3 -7.91 36.69 -28.74
C PHE A 3 -8.66 35.43 -28.28
N PHE A 4 -9.96 35.58 -28.02
CA PHE A 4 -10.90 34.48 -27.86
C PHE A 4 -11.45 34.11 -29.24
N SER A 5 -11.20 32.89 -29.73
CA SER A 5 -12.02 32.28 -30.77
C SER A 5 -12.94 31.22 -30.15
N ARG A 6 -14.24 31.47 -30.21
CA ARG A 6 -15.29 30.46 -29.96
C ARG A 6 -15.43 29.60 -31.20
N VAL A 7 -15.27 28.29 -31.04
CA VAL A 7 -15.86 27.29 -31.94
C VAL A 7 -16.67 26.33 -31.08
N SER A 8 -17.94 26.17 -31.44
CA SER A 8 -18.96 25.38 -30.77
C SER A 8 -19.24 24.09 -31.54
N SER A 9 -19.20 22.92 -30.87
CA SER A 9 -20.05 21.71 -31.01
C SER A 9 -19.33 20.49 -30.39
N PRO A 10 -19.99 19.33 -30.13
CA PRO A 10 -21.05 19.06 -29.17
C PRO A 10 -20.56 18.17 -28.01
N LYS A 11 -21.44 17.98 -27.03
CA LYS A 11 -21.26 17.25 -25.76
C LYS A 11 -20.52 15.90 -25.88
N LEU A 12 -19.35 15.79 -25.27
CA LEU A 12 -18.72 14.53 -24.85
C LEU A 12 -18.45 14.60 -23.35
N CYS A 13 -18.89 13.56 -22.66
CA CYS A 13 -18.81 13.35 -21.23
C CYS A 13 -17.39 12.94 -20.84
N GLY A 14 -16.87 13.45 -19.73
CA GLY A 14 -15.59 13.04 -19.11
C GLY A 14 -14.47 14.06 -19.26
N SER A 15 -14.42 15.03 -18.34
CA SER A 15 -13.29 15.96 -18.24
C SER A 15 -12.14 15.30 -17.49
N VAL A 16 -11.22 14.63 -18.18
CA VAL A 16 -9.93 14.22 -17.61
C VAL A 16 -9.07 15.49 -17.47
N VAL A 17 -8.69 15.86 -16.25
CA VAL A 17 -7.73 16.94 -16.02
C VAL A 17 -6.33 16.32 -16.01
N ILE A 18 -5.72 16.25 -17.19
CA ILE A 18 -4.28 15.94 -17.31
C ILE A 18 -3.53 17.22 -16.95
N ILE A 19 -2.76 17.22 -15.86
CA ILE A 19 -1.76 18.28 -15.59
C ILE A 19 -0.52 17.95 -16.45
N ALA A 20 -0.61 18.15 -17.77
CA ALA A 20 0.52 17.99 -18.68
C ALA A 20 0.69 19.22 -19.57
N ARG A 21 1.92 19.74 -19.63
CA ARG A 21 2.31 20.81 -20.56
C ARG A 21 2.29 20.27 -21.98
N LYS A 22 1.70 21.05 -22.89
CA LYS A 22 1.61 20.78 -24.34
C LYS A 22 3.01 20.71 -24.95
N GLN A 23 3.45 19.54 -25.43
CA GLN A 23 4.63 19.40 -26.29
C GLN A 23 4.21 19.04 -27.73
N GLN A 24 4.89 19.67 -28.69
CA GLN A 24 4.67 19.48 -30.13
C GLN A 24 5.19 18.11 -30.58
N GLN A 25 4.37 17.42 -31.37
CA GLN A 25 4.71 16.16 -32.02
C GLN A 25 5.84 16.32 -33.02
N CYS A 26 6.87 15.49 -32.90
CA CYS A 26 7.74 15.12 -34.00
C CYS A 26 7.80 13.59 -34.03
N VAL A 27 7.34 13.01 -35.14
CA VAL A 27 7.26 11.57 -35.36
C VAL A 27 8.65 11.05 -35.68
N ILE A 28 9.28 10.38 -34.71
CA ILE A 28 10.34 9.41 -34.93
C ILE A 28 9.99 8.19 -34.07
N THR A 29 9.74 7.06 -34.72
CA THR A 29 9.42 5.77 -34.10
C THR A 29 10.68 5.16 -33.48
N VAL A 30 11.19 5.79 -32.42
CA VAL A 30 12.04 5.13 -31.43
C VAL A 30 11.04 4.56 -30.42
N GLY A 31 11.05 3.23 -30.21
CA GLY A 31 10.12 2.58 -29.30
C GLY A 31 10.10 3.30 -27.96
N GLN A 32 9.01 4.01 -27.67
CA GLN A 32 8.77 4.60 -26.36
C GLN A 32 8.71 3.44 -25.37
N ARG A 33 9.59 3.47 -24.37
CA ARG A 33 9.70 2.43 -23.35
C ARG A 33 8.73 2.75 -22.21
N SER A 34 7.44 2.75 -22.53
CA SER A 34 6.34 2.89 -21.57
C SER A 34 5.84 1.53 -21.10
N ILE A 35 5.12 1.50 -19.97
CA ILE A 35 4.41 0.30 -19.51
C ILE A 35 3.49 -0.16 -20.65
N SER A 36 3.51 -1.44 -21.00
CA SER A 36 2.74 -1.96 -22.13
C SER A 36 1.79 -3.09 -21.73
N GLY A 37 0.56 -3.03 -22.22
CA GLY A 37 -0.45 -4.06 -22.04
C GLY A 37 -0.03 -5.39 -22.67
N LYS A 38 -0.67 -6.46 -22.22
CA LYS A 38 -0.45 -7.83 -22.71
C LYS A 38 -0.69 -7.93 -24.21
N VAL A 39 -1.73 -7.27 -24.72
CA VAL A 39 -2.10 -7.28 -26.16
C VAL A 39 -1.00 -6.65 -27.01
N MET A 40 -0.49 -5.48 -26.62
CA MET A 40 0.60 -4.77 -27.31
C MET A 40 1.89 -5.60 -27.36
N ARG A 41 2.18 -6.37 -26.30
CA ARG A 41 3.39 -7.21 -26.23
C ARG A 41 3.32 -8.53 -27.00
N GLN A 42 2.14 -9.05 -27.33
CA GLN A 42 2.01 -10.31 -28.09
C GLN A 42 2.67 -10.24 -29.47
N GLY A 43 2.81 -9.04 -30.06
CA GLY A 43 3.48 -8.83 -31.35
C GLY A 43 4.99 -8.55 -31.24
N LEU A 44 5.53 -8.40 -30.04
CA LEU A 44 6.94 -8.05 -29.80
C LEU A 44 7.79 -9.30 -29.53
N PRO A 45 9.09 -9.29 -29.88
CA PRO A 45 9.98 -10.40 -29.54
C PRO A 45 10.07 -10.55 -28.01
N PRO A 46 10.11 -11.78 -27.48
CA PRO A 46 10.18 -12.01 -26.05
C PRO A 46 11.47 -11.42 -25.47
N VAL A 47 11.34 -10.61 -24.43
CA VAL A 47 12.49 -10.06 -23.70
C VAL A 47 13.25 -11.22 -23.04
N LYS A 48 14.54 -11.35 -23.36
CA LYS A 48 15.40 -12.39 -22.76
C LYS A 48 15.72 -12.03 -21.30
N LYS A 49 14.83 -12.40 -20.38
CA LYS A 49 15.03 -12.23 -18.93
C LYS A 49 15.53 -13.51 -18.27
N PRO A 50 16.37 -13.42 -17.22
CA PRO A 50 16.65 -14.54 -16.34
C PRO A 50 15.37 -15.05 -15.66
N ALA A 51 15.30 -16.35 -15.37
CA ALA A 51 14.16 -16.93 -14.65
C ALA A 51 13.98 -16.27 -13.26
N PRO A 52 12.74 -16.03 -12.79
CA PRO A 52 12.46 -15.40 -11.50
C PRO A 52 13.22 -16.06 -10.34
N PHE A 53 13.85 -15.25 -9.49
CA PHE A 53 14.61 -15.78 -8.35
C PHE A 53 13.66 -16.23 -7.23
N PRO A 54 13.78 -17.46 -6.67
CA PRO A 54 12.90 -17.96 -5.60
C PRO A 54 13.28 -17.35 -4.23
N TYR A 55 13.02 -16.06 -4.07
CA TYR A 55 13.47 -15.25 -2.93
C TYR A 55 12.84 -15.60 -1.58
N LYS A 56 11.72 -16.34 -1.58
CA LYS A 56 11.07 -16.84 -0.35
C LYS A 56 11.80 -18.03 0.27
N GLU A 57 12.54 -18.79 -0.54
CA GLU A 57 13.23 -20.02 -0.12
C GLU A 57 14.75 -19.83 -0.09
N LYS A 58 15.28 -19.00 -1.00
CA LYS A 58 16.71 -18.81 -1.19
C LYS A 58 17.13 -17.40 -0.82
N ARG A 59 18.22 -17.30 -0.08
CA ARG A 59 18.84 -16.02 0.24
C ARG A 59 19.64 -15.48 -0.96
N TYR A 60 19.46 -14.20 -1.24
CA TYR A 60 20.25 -13.44 -2.20
C TYR A 60 21.40 -12.77 -1.43
N ASN A 61 22.62 -13.26 -1.66
CA ASN A 61 23.83 -12.86 -0.95
C ASN A 61 24.84 -12.24 -1.92
N PHE A 62 25.90 -11.62 -1.38
CA PHE A 62 26.99 -11.02 -2.16
C PHE A 62 27.50 -11.90 -3.32
N LEU A 63 27.80 -13.19 -3.06
CA LEU A 63 28.27 -14.11 -4.11
C LEU A 63 27.26 -14.29 -5.25
N ARG A 64 25.96 -14.32 -4.94
CA ARG A 64 24.92 -14.40 -5.97
C ARG A 64 24.81 -13.09 -6.72
N ALA A 65 24.97 -11.95 -6.04
CA ALA A 65 24.92 -10.63 -6.67
C ALA A 65 26.00 -10.42 -7.74
N LEU A 66 27.12 -11.12 -7.66
CA LEU A 66 28.15 -11.11 -8.70
C LEU A 66 27.71 -11.78 -10.01
N PHE A 67 26.81 -12.77 -9.95
CA PHE A 67 26.38 -13.57 -11.11
C PHE A 67 24.92 -13.37 -11.51
N ASP A 68 24.14 -12.65 -10.69
CA ASP A 68 22.71 -12.40 -10.89
C ASP A 68 22.38 -10.91 -10.68
N PRO A 69 22.89 -10.00 -11.54
CA PRO A 69 22.64 -8.56 -11.42
C PRO A 69 21.14 -8.26 -11.47
N THR A 70 20.68 -7.35 -10.62
CA THR A 70 19.26 -7.03 -10.45
C THR A 70 18.67 -6.39 -11.70
N THR A 71 19.39 -5.47 -12.36
CA THR A 71 18.88 -4.77 -13.55
C THR A 71 18.63 -5.68 -14.74
N SER A 72 19.34 -6.82 -14.83
CA SER A 72 19.14 -7.80 -15.91
C SER A 72 17.74 -8.43 -15.93
N ARG A 73 16.99 -8.29 -14.83
CA ARG A 73 15.62 -8.80 -14.67
C ARG A 73 14.57 -7.74 -14.98
N LEU A 74 14.94 -6.47 -14.85
CA LEU A 74 14.03 -5.34 -14.94
C LEU A 74 13.79 -4.97 -16.40
N ASP A 75 12.56 -4.55 -16.69
CA ASP A 75 12.11 -4.03 -17.97
C ASP A 75 11.14 -2.86 -17.77
N GLU A 76 10.51 -2.44 -18.86
CA GLU A 76 9.53 -1.36 -18.90
C GLU A 76 8.32 -1.63 -18.01
N ASN A 77 7.90 -2.90 -17.88
CA ASN A 77 6.77 -3.33 -17.04
C ASN A 77 7.17 -3.65 -15.59
N SER A 78 8.45 -3.54 -15.23
CA SER A 78 8.93 -3.72 -13.85
C SER A 78 8.64 -2.50 -12.98
N LYS A 79 7.37 -2.14 -12.85
CA LYS A 79 6.89 -0.91 -12.21
C LYS A 79 5.98 -1.23 -11.04
N LEU A 80 5.85 -0.24 -10.15
CA LEU A 80 4.98 -0.29 -8.98
C LEU A 80 3.83 0.70 -9.20
N ILE A 81 2.63 0.17 -9.36
CA ILE A 81 1.39 0.93 -9.56
C ILE A 81 0.53 0.80 -8.31
N VAL A 82 -0.04 1.91 -7.84
CA VAL A 82 -0.93 1.93 -6.68
C VAL A 82 -2.27 2.53 -7.10
N VAL A 83 -3.36 1.83 -6.78
CA VAL A 83 -4.72 2.33 -6.94
C VAL A 83 -5.22 2.88 -5.60
N GLU A 84 -5.57 4.17 -5.60
CA GLU A 84 -5.99 4.95 -4.44
C GLU A 84 -7.40 5.53 -4.63
N GLY A 85 -8.02 5.97 -3.53
CA GLY A 85 -9.35 6.56 -3.55
C GLY A 85 -10.18 6.24 -2.31
N PRO A 86 -11.37 6.85 -2.18
CA PRO A 86 -12.22 6.73 -1.00
C PRO A 86 -12.74 5.30 -0.80
N PRO A 87 -13.29 4.98 0.39
CA PRO A 87 -13.98 3.71 0.63
C PRO A 87 -15.04 3.43 -0.44
N ALA A 88 -15.31 2.15 -0.72
CA ALA A 88 -16.29 1.72 -1.74
C ALA A 88 -16.07 2.25 -3.19
N ALA A 89 -14.91 2.81 -3.53
CA ALA A 89 -14.60 3.26 -4.90
C ALA A 89 -14.38 2.12 -5.93
N GLY A 90 -14.30 0.85 -5.51
CA GLY A 90 -14.05 -0.29 -6.41
C GLY A 90 -12.57 -0.58 -6.69
N LYS A 91 -11.64 0.02 -5.95
CA LYS A 91 -10.17 -0.11 -6.12
C LYS A 91 -9.68 -1.54 -6.30
N ARG A 92 -10.22 -2.48 -5.51
CA ARG A 92 -9.82 -3.90 -5.56
C ARG A 92 -10.12 -4.55 -6.92
N ALA A 93 -11.26 -4.23 -7.52
CA ALA A 93 -11.64 -4.77 -8.82
C ALA A 93 -10.71 -4.21 -9.90
N LEU A 94 -10.59 -2.88 -9.96
CA LEU A 94 -9.73 -2.21 -10.93
C LEU A 94 -8.26 -2.65 -10.81
N ALA A 95 -7.71 -2.72 -9.59
CA ALA A 95 -6.31 -3.12 -9.39
C ALA A 95 -6.05 -4.57 -9.82
N LYS A 96 -7.05 -5.46 -9.71
CA LYS A 96 -6.95 -6.84 -10.17
C LYS A 96 -6.99 -6.91 -11.70
N GLU A 97 -7.93 -6.20 -12.32
CA GLU A 97 -8.07 -6.13 -13.79
C GLU A 97 -6.83 -5.51 -14.42
N LEU A 98 -6.32 -4.40 -13.87
CA LEU A 98 -5.07 -3.78 -14.33
C LEU A 98 -3.86 -4.72 -14.22
N ALA A 99 -3.78 -5.51 -13.14
CA ALA A 99 -2.71 -6.49 -13.00
C ALA A 99 -2.78 -7.57 -14.08
N GLU A 100 -3.98 -8.04 -14.42
CA GLU A 100 -4.20 -9.03 -15.48
C GLU A 100 -3.86 -8.47 -16.87
N GLU A 101 -4.32 -7.25 -17.18
CA GLU A 101 -4.06 -6.58 -18.47
C GLU A 101 -2.58 -6.21 -18.68
N LEU A 102 -1.88 -5.82 -17.61
CA LEU A 102 -0.47 -5.42 -17.66
C LEU A 102 0.51 -6.60 -17.41
N ASP A 103 0.02 -7.81 -17.17
CA ASP A 103 0.80 -9.00 -16.78
C ASP A 103 1.66 -8.77 -15.52
N MET A 104 1.09 -8.04 -14.56
CA MET A 104 1.70 -7.68 -13.28
C MET A 104 1.12 -8.52 -12.14
N ALA A 105 1.86 -8.61 -11.03
CA ALA A 105 1.36 -9.29 -9.84
C ALA A 105 0.39 -8.37 -9.07
N TYR A 106 -0.78 -8.89 -8.72
CA TYR A 106 -1.76 -8.18 -7.88
C TYR A 106 -1.48 -8.42 -6.40
N PHE A 107 -1.34 -7.33 -5.64
CA PHE A 107 -1.10 -7.34 -4.19
C PHE A 107 -2.30 -6.68 -3.47
N PRO A 108 -3.17 -7.47 -2.80
CA PRO A 108 -4.38 -6.94 -2.16
C PRO A 108 -4.05 -6.20 -0.86
N SER A 109 -4.84 -5.18 -0.48
CA SER A 109 -4.66 -4.50 0.81
C SER A 109 -4.80 -5.50 1.96
N PRO A 110 -3.94 -5.41 2.99
CA PRO A 110 -3.97 -6.34 4.11
C PRO A 110 -5.16 -6.05 5.04
N ASN A 111 -5.69 -7.11 5.64
CA ASN A 111 -6.74 -7.07 6.66
C ASN A 111 -6.10 -7.24 8.05
N VAL A 112 -6.53 -6.46 9.05
CA VAL A 112 -6.02 -6.59 10.43
C VAL A 112 -6.53 -7.87 11.07
N ALA A 113 -7.71 -8.37 10.66
CA ALA A 113 -8.22 -9.67 11.09
C ALA A 113 -7.22 -10.82 10.88
N ASP A 114 -6.44 -10.76 9.79
CA ASP A 114 -5.44 -11.79 9.46
C ASP A 114 -4.28 -11.82 10.47
N CYS A 115 -4.02 -10.71 11.18
CA CYS A 115 -3.01 -10.65 12.24
C CYS A 115 -3.38 -11.46 13.48
N TYR A 116 -4.67 -11.74 13.67
CA TYR A 116 -5.14 -12.54 14.80
C TYR A 116 -5.09 -14.03 14.51
N ILE A 117 -4.74 -14.44 13.28
CA ILE A 117 -4.50 -15.85 12.96
C ILE A 117 -3.01 -16.12 13.14
N ASN A 118 -2.66 -17.03 14.05
CA ASN A 118 -1.27 -17.36 14.29
C ASN A 118 -0.68 -18.22 13.15
N LYS A 119 0.64 -18.45 13.19
CA LYS A 119 1.37 -19.19 12.15
C LYS A 119 0.93 -20.65 11.95
N TYR A 120 0.18 -21.22 12.89
CA TYR A 120 -0.39 -22.56 12.85
C TYR A 120 -1.91 -22.57 12.59
N GLY A 121 -2.53 -21.41 12.33
CA GLY A 121 -3.94 -21.30 11.99
C GLY A 121 -4.89 -21.16 13.18
N TYR A 122 -4.38 -21.00 14.40
CA TYR A 122 -5.23 -20.73 15.57
C TYR A 122 -5.66 -19.27 15.61
N ASP A 123 -6.95 -19.02 15.84
CA ASP A 123 -7.53 -17.68 15.94
C ASP A 123 -7.41 -17.15 17.38
N LEU A 124 -6.57 -16.14 17.57
CA LEU A 124 -6.26 -15.52 18.86
C LEU A 124 -7.48 -14.80 19.47
N ARG A 125 -8.51 -14.48 18.68
CA ARG A 125 -9.74 -13.87 19.21
C ARG A 125 -10.50 -14.82 20.14
N GLN A 126 -10.28 -16.14 20.02
CA GLN A 126 -10.90 -17.13 20.91
C GLN A 126 -10.48 -16.94 22.38
N VAL A 127 -9.29 -16.37 22.63
CA VAL A 127 -8.79 -16.11 23.98
C VAL A 127 -9.06 -14.68 24.47
N ASP A 128 -9.79 -13.85 23.71
CA ASP A 128 -10.10 -12.45 24.08
C ASP A 128 -10.82 -12.33 25.43
N HIS A 129 -11.63 -13.33 25.82
CA HIS A 129 -12.31 -13.35 27.10
C HIS A 129 -11.36 -13.43 28.31
N LYS A 130 -10.12 -13.91 28.09
CA LYS A 130 -9.05 -13.96 29.11
C LYS A 130 -8.20 -12.69 29.12
N LEU A 131 -8.32 -11.84 28.10
CA LEU A 131 -7.50 -10.65 27.95
C LEU A 131 -8.14 -9.43 28.65
N PRO A 132 -7.33 -8.55 29.25
CA PRO A 132 -7.78 -7.23 29.68
C PRO A 132 -8.39 -6.45 28.53
N GLU A 133 -9.32 -5.55 28.83
CA GLU A 133 -10.07 -4.79 27.81
C GLU A 133 -9.16 -4.03 26.84
N SER A 134 -8.05 -3.48 27.34
CA SER A 134 -7.03 -2.77 26.55
C SER A 134 -6.32 -3.68 25.52
N CYS A 135 -6.18 -4.97 25.84
CA CYS A 135 -5.45 -5.98 25.06
C CYS A 135 -6.34 -6.82 24.14
N LYS A 136 -7.66 -6.78 24.31
CA LYS A 136 -8.60 -7.51 23.44
C LYS A 136 -8.45 -7.09 21.98
N SER A 137 -8.64 -8.06 21.10
CA SER A 137 -8.62 -7.87 19.66
C SER A 137 -9.56 -6.75 19.21
N TYR A 138 -9.21 -6.12 18.10
CA TYR A 138 -9.91 -4.98 17.54
C TYR A 138 -9.63 -4.93 16.03
N ASP A 139 -10.55 -5.53 15.27
CA ASP A 139 -10.47 -5.60 13.81
C ASP A 139 -11.28 -4.50 13.12
N GLU A 140 -11.38 -4.56 11.79
CA GLU A 140 -12.13 -3.64 10.95
C GLU A 140 -13.61 -3.58 11.33
N ASN A 141 -14.23 -4.71 11.70
CA ASN A 141 -15.64 -4.74 12.07
C ASN A 141 -15.84 -4.06 13.43
N ASP A 142 -14.93 -4.31 14.38
CA ASP A 142 -14.94 -3.60 15.67
C ASP A 142 -14.70 -2.10 15.50
N PHE A 143 -13.80 -1.72 14.59
CA PHE A 143 -13.50 -0.32 14.26
C PHE A 143 -14.69 0.39 13.63
N LEU A 144 -15.41 -0.28 12.72
CA LEU A 144 -16.64 0.25 12.13
C LEU A 144 -17.75 0.37 13.17
N LYS A 145 -17.89 -0.62 14.06
CA LYS A 145 -18.94 -0.67 15.08
C LYS A 145 -18.77 0.37 16.19
N ASP A 146 -17.57 0.49 16.75
CA ASP A 146 -17.26 1.42 17.84
C ASP A 146 -15.85 2.00 17.67
N PRO A 147 -15.69 3.04 16.82
CA PRO A 147 -14.42 3.73 16.63
C PRO A 147 -13.98 4.51 17.89
N MET A 148 -14.89 4.79 18.83
CA MET A 148 -14.60 5.53 20.07
C MET A 148 -14.20 4.61 21.22
N ARG A 149 -14.13 3.29 21.02
CA ARG A 149 -13.78 2.32 22.05
C ARG A 149 -12.47 2.67 22.76
N GLY A 150 -12.54 2.78 24.08
CA GLY A 150 -11.41 3.21 24.90
C GLY A 150 -10.99 4.65 24.60
N ASN A 151 -11.96 5.55 24.40
CA ASN A 151 -11.76 6.96 24.05
C ASN A 151 -10.90 7.15 22.79
N GLY A 152 -11.15 6.34 21.75
CA GLY A 152 -10.41 6.38 20.49
C GLY A 152 -9.03 5.72 20.51
N SER A 153 -8.55 5.27 21.68
CA SER A 153 -7.21 4.66 21.79
C SER A 153 -7.08 3.33 21.03
N LYS A 154 -8.15 2.54 20.92
CA LYS A 154 -8.15 1.32 20.10
C LYS A 154 -8.12 1.64 18.61
N ALA A 155 -8.90 2.61 18.17
CA ALA A 155 -8.87 3.13 16.81
C ALA A 155 -7.48 3.65 16.42
N ALA A 156 -6.80 4.36 17.32
CA ALA A 156 -5.41 4.80 17.12
C ALA A 156 -4.43 3.63 16.92
N ARG A 157 -4.47 2.62 17.80
CA ARG A 157 -3.63 1.41 17.68
C ARG A 157 -3.94 0.62 16.41
N PHE A 158 -5.22 0.57 16.01
CA PHE A 158 -5.68 -0.05 14.78
C PHE A 158 -5.05 0.62 13.55
N GLN A 159 -5.07 1.95 13.48
CA GLN A 159 -4.45 2.67 12.35
C GLN A 159 -2.93 2.50 12.31
N LEU A 160 -2.24 2.48 13.45
CA LEU A 160 -0.81 2.15 13.50
C LEU A 160 -0.52 0.72 13.01
N THR A 161 -1.41 -0.23 13.35
CA THR A 161 -1.33 -1.61 12.86
C THR A 161 -1.56 -1.67 11.35
N LYS A 162 -2.56 -0.93 10.82
CA LYS A 162 -2.81 -0.79 9.39
C LYS A 162 -1.60 -0.24 8.63
N LEU A 163 -0.99 0.84 9.14
CA LEU A 163 0.23 1.40 8.58
C LEU A 163 1.34 0.34 8.54
N SER A 164 1.53 -0.42 9.62
CA SER A 164 2.55 -1.46 9.71
C SER A 164 2.34 -2.58 8.69
N LEU A 165 1.09 -3.00 8.48
CA LEU A 165 0.75 -4.02 7.49
C LEU A 165 0.94 -3.52 6.05
N ARG A 166 0.50 -2.30 5.75
CA ARG A 166 0.69 -1.67 4.44
C ARG A 166 2.17 -1.44 4.14
N TYR A 167 2.95 -1.05 5.14
CA TYR A 167 4.40 -0.93 5.04
C TYR A 167 5.06 -2.26 4.68
N LYS A 168 4.69 -3.34 5.39
CA LYS A 168 5.18 -4.69 5.10
C LYS A 168 4.79 -5.15 3.69
N LEU A 169 3.53 -4.98 3.29
CA LEU A 169 3.09 -5.35 1.94
C LEU A 169 3.85 -4.58 0.85
N HIS A 170 4.12 -3.29 1.10
CA HIS A 170 4.91 -2.46 0.18
C HIS A 170 6.35 -2.96 0.07
N LEU A 171 6.98 -3.39 1.17
CA LEU A 171 8.29 -4.05 1.14
C LEU A 171 8.26 -5.35 0.34
N GLU A 172 7.22 -6.18 0.52
CA GLU A 172 7.04 -7.42 -0.22
C GLU A 172 6.87 -7.15 -1.72
N ALA A 173 6.19 -6.07 -2.11
CA ALA A 173 6.06 -5.63 -3.49
C ALA A 173 7.41 -5.19 -4.09
N LEU A 174 8.18 -4.37 -3.37
CA LEU A 174 9.54 -3.98 -3.79
C LEU A 174 10.45 -5.19 -3.94
N ALA A 175 10.44 -6.11 -2.98
CA ALA A 175 11.19 -7.36 -3.05
C ALA A 175 10.76 -8.22 -4.25
N HIS A 176 9.45 -8.30 -4.54
CA HIS A 176 8.93 -9.04 -5.67
C HIS A 176 9.47 -8.49 -7.00
N ILE A 177 9.36 -7.17 -7.21
CA ILE A 177 9.84 -6.50 -8.43
C ILE A 177 11.33 -6.77 -8.63
N LEU A 178 12.16 -6.55 -7.61
CA LEU A 178 13.62 -6.69 -7.73
C LEU A 178 14.10 -8.13 -7.91
N ASN A 179 13.36 -9.13 -7.41
CA ASN A 179 13.76 -10.54 -7.56
C ASN A 179 13.22 -11.20 -8.83
N THR A 180 12.05 -10.77 -9.31
CA THR A 180 11.35 -11.42 -10.43
C THR A 180 11.39 -10.61 -11.72
N GLY A 181 11.48 -9.28 -11.64
CA GLY A 181 11.28 -8.40 -12.79
C GLY A 181 9.82 -8.32 -13.24
N GLN A 182 8.88 -8.78 -12.42
CA GLN A 182 7.44 -8.60 -12.66
C GLN A 182 6.96 -7.35 -11.92
N GLY A 183 6.25 -6.47 -12.62
CA GLY A 183 5.60 -5.31 -12.01
C GLY A 183 4.54 -5.70 -10.99
N VAL A 184 4.15 -4.76 -10.13
CA VAL A 184 3.15 -4.99 -9.08
C VAL A 184 2.08 -3.90 -9.12
N VAL A 185 0.82 -4.31 -9.03
CA VAL A 185 -0.33 -3.43 -8.82
C VAL A 185 -0.86 -3.64 -7.40
N MET A 186 -0.94 -2.56 -6.61
CA MET A 186 -1.38 -2.59 -5.22
C MET A 186 -2.69 -1.84 -4.99
N ASP A 187 -3.50 -2.38 -4.09
CA ASP A 187 -4.60 -1.68 -3.44
C ASP A 187 -4.06 -0.90 -2.24
N ARG A 188 -4.03 0.43 -2.37
CA ARG A 188 -3.56 1.39 -1.36
C ARG A 188 -2.08 1.25 -0.98
N SER A 189 -1.50 2.39 -0.59
CA SER A 189 -0.10 2.50 -0.16
C SER A 189 -0.01 3.00 1.28
N PRO A 190 1.10 2.70 1.99
CA PRO A 190 1.36 3.25 3.32
C PRO A 190 1.47 4.79 3.31
N PHE A 191 1.74 5.40 2.15
CA PHE A 191 1.79 6.85 1.99
C PHE A 191 0.41 7.51 2.12
N SER A 192 -0.67 6.80 1.76
CA SER A 192 -2.05 7.29 1.81
C SER A 192 -2.71 7.22 3.19
N ASP A 193 -2.16 6.45 4.14
CA ASP A 193 -2.74 6.27 5.48
C ASP A 193 -2.96 7.58 6.24
N LEU A 194 -2.14 8.60 5.95
CA LEU A 194 -2.27 9.92 6.57
C LEU A 194 -3.69 10.49 6.40
N ALA A 195 -4.34 10.26 5.26
CA ALA A 195 -5.67 10.78 5.01
C ALA A 195 -6.71 10.26 6.02
N TYR A 196 -6.59 8.99 6.44
CA TYR A 196 -7.47 8.42 7.47
C TYR A 196 -7.20 9.02 8.85
N MET A 197 -5.93 9.23 9.18
CA MET A 197 -5.54 9.84 10.46
C MET A 197 -5.98 11.29 10.57
N THR A 198 -5.85 12.08 9.49
CA THR A 198 -6.35 13.45 9.42
C THR A 198 -7.87 13.48 9.62
N ALA A 199 -8.60 12.67 8.86
CA ALA A 199 -10.06 12.58 8.97
C ALA A 199 -10.52 12.20 10.39
N MET A 200 -9.88 11.20 11.00
CA MET A 200 -10.19 10.77 12.37
C MET A 200 -9.90 11.87 13.41
N THR A 201 -8.90 12.70 13.19
CA THR A 201 -8.57 13.81 14.11
C THR A 201 -9.57 14.95 13.96
N GLU A 202 -9.95 15.29 12.74
CA GLU A 202 -10.93 16.36 12.46
C GLU A 202 -12.33 16.04 12.98
N THR A 203 -12.73 14.76 12.92
CA THR A 203 -14.01 14.31 13.48
C THR A 203 -13.95 13.99 14.97
N GLY A 204 -12.81 14.21 15.63
CA GLY A 204 -12.65 14.00 17.08
C GLY A 204 -12.62 12.53 17.52
N ILE A 205 -12.35 11.58 16.61
CA ILE A 205 -12.21 10.16 16.96
C ILE A 205 -10.90 9.92 17.70
N ILE A 206 -9.84 10.63 17.32
CA ILE A 206 -8.53 10.55 17.96
C ILE A 206 -8.07 11.93 18.42
N SER A 207 -7.22 11.95 19.45
CA SER A 207 -6.64 13.18 19.96
C SER A 207 -5.52 13.72 19.05
N LYS A 208 -5.23 15.01 19.19
CA LYS A 208 -4.08 15.65 18.50
C LYS A 208 -2.74 15.03 18.91
N ASN A 209 -2.63 14.51 20.13
CA ASN A 209 -1.42 13.84 20.61
C ASN A 209 -1.15 12.57 19.80
N VAL A 210 -2.20 11.77 19.54
CA VAL A 210 -2.11 10.59 18.67
C VAL A 210 -1.72 10.98 17.25
N TYR A 211 -2.33 12.02 16.70
CA TYR A 211 -2.00 12.53 15.36
C TYR A 211 -0.52 12.92 15.24
N ASN A 212 0.00 13.67 16.22
CA ASN A 212 1.42 14.06 16.25
C ASN A 212 2.35 12.86 16.37
N PHE A 213 2.00 11.88 17.22
CA PHE A 213 2.77 10.65 17.36
C PHE A 213 2.77 9.83 16.05
N TYR A 214 1.62 9.72 15.38
CA TYR A 214 1.53 9.07 14.08
C TYR A 214 2.46 9.71 13.04
N HIS A 215 2.55 11.03 13.00
CA HIS A 215 3.51 11.74 12.14
C HIS A 215 4.96 11.41 12.46
N GLN A 216 5.32 11.27 13.74
CA GLN A 216 6.67 10.84 14.14
C GLN A 216 6.98 9.43 13.62
N VAL A 217 6.06 8.47 13.81
CA VAL A 217 6.18 7.10 13.30
C VAL A 217 6.31 7.09 11.77
N ARG A 218 5.41 7.80 11.08
CA ARG A 218 5.39 7.92 9.62
C ARG A 218 6.71 8.46 9.08
N ASN A 219 7.17 9.58 9.61
CA ASN A 219 8.39 10.24 9.13
C ASN A 219 9.65 9.41 9.44
N ASN A 220 9.65 8.64 10.53
CA ASN A 220 10.74 7.74 10.86
C ASN A 220 10.77 6.47 9.99
N ALA A 221 9.64 6.04 9.41
CA ALA A 221 9.58 4.77 8.67
C ALA A 221 9.57 4.95 7.14
N LEU A 222 8.81 5.91 6.62
CA LEU A 222 8.53 6.01 5.17
C LEU A 222 9.75 6.40 4.34
N PHE A 223 10.77 7.05 4.92
CA PHE A 223 11.97 7.45 4.17
C PHE A 223 12.73 6.25 3.58
N ALA A 224 12.60 5.07 4.19
CA ALA A 224 13.29 3.86 3.77
C ALA A 224 12.56 3.10 2.64
N LEU A 225 11.33 3.50 2.29
CA LEU A 225 10.57 2.89 1.20
C LEU A 225 10.77 3.64 -0.11
N TRP A 226 10.88 2.90 -1.21
CA TRP A 226 10.76 3.48 -2.54
C TRP A 226 9.30 3.78 -2.85
N ARG A 227 9.00 5.04 -3.19
CA ARG A 227 7.65 5.49 -3.58
C ARG A 227 7.24 4.87 -4.91
N PRO A 228 5.93 4.70 -5.18
CA PRO A 228 5.45 4.08 -6.42
C PRO A 228 5.83 4.87 -7.67
N HIS A 229 5.79 4.21 -8.83
CA HIS A 229 5.98 4.88 -10.10
C HIS A 229 4.70 5.61 -10.52
N LEU A 230 3.55 4.96 -10.34
CA LEU A 230 2.27 5.49 -10.75
C LEU A 230 1.25 5.35 -9.63
N VAL A 231 0.52 6.43 -9.38
CA VAL A 231 -0.65 6.45 -8.51
C VAL A 231 -1.88 6.75 -9.34
N ILE A 232 -2.86 5.86 -9.30
CA ILE A 232 -4.16 6.01 -9.95
C ILE A 232 -5.17 6.35 -8.87
N TYR A 233 -5.66 7.59 -8.87
CA TYR A 233 -6.63 8.06 -7.89
C TYR A 233 -8.04 8.06 -8.49
N LEU A 234 -8.95 7.34 -7.84
CA LEU A 234 -10.36 7.27 -8.19
C LEU A 234 -11.12 8.35 -7.41
N ASP A 235 -11.49 9.44 -8.07
CA ASP A 235 -12.26 10.52 -7.46
C ASP A 235 -13.74 10.16 -7.47
N VAL A 236 -14.29 9.89 -6.28
CA VAL A 236 -15.72 9.59 -6.10
C VAL A 236 -16.31 10.64 -5.17
N PRO A 237 -17.39 11.34 -5.57
CA PRO A 237 -18.08 12.27 -4.69
C PRO A 237 -18.54 11.61 -3.38
N VAL A 238 -18.63 12.38 -2.30
CA VAL A 238 -19.02 11.87 -0.97
C VAL A 238 -20.41 11.24 -0.98
N ASP A 239 -21.37 11.86 -1.67
CA ASP A 239 -22.75 11.35 -1.77
C ASP A 239 -22.80 9.98 -2.46
N GLU A 240 -22.06 9.83 -3.56
CA GLU A 240 -21.97 8.56 -4.29
C GLU A 240 -21.20 7.51 -3.49
N THR A 241 -20.13 7.91 -2.80
CA THR A 241 -19.39 7.02 -1.88
C THR A 241 -20.32 6.44 -0.83
N ARG A 242 -21.14 7.29 -0.19
CA ARG A 242 -22.11 6.87 0.82
C ARG A 242 -23.17 5.93 0.22
N ARG A 243 -23.72 6.27 -0.94
CA ARG A 243 -24.68 5.41 -1.66
C ARG A 243 -24.09 4.02 -1.94
N ARG A 244 -22.83 3.93 -2.36
CA ARG A 244 -22.14 2.65 -2.62
C ARG A 244 -21.88 1.86 -1.34
N ILE A 245 -21.54 2.53 -0.25
CA ILE A 245 -21.39 1.91 1.07
C ILE A 245 -22.73 1.29 1.51
N GLU A 246 -23.82 2.04 1.40
CA GLU A 246 -25.17 1.57 1.73
C GLU A 246 -25.60 0.40 0.84
N ALA A 247 -25.31 0.45 -0.46
CA ALA A 247 -25.61 -0.62 -1.41
C ALA A 247 -24.82 -1.92 -1.14
N ARG A 248 -23.59 -1.80 -0.61
CA ARG A 248 -22.75 -2.95 -0.27
C ARG A 248 -23.28 -3.74 0.94
N ASN A 249 -24.09 -3.09 1.78
CA ASN A 249 -24.82 -3.69 2.90
C ASN A 249 -23.91 -4.52 3.84
N LEU A 250 -22.72 -4.01 4.17
CA LEU A 250 -21.85 -4.65 5.16
C LEU A 250 -22.34 -4.36 6.60
N PRO A 251 -22.20 -5.33 7.52
CA PRO A 251 -22.55 -5.12 8.92
C PRO A 251 -21.77 -3.97 9.55
N ASN A 252 -22.46 -3.15 10.35
CA ASN A 252 -21.88 -2.03 11.12
C ASN A 252 -21.26 -0.90 10.29
N GLU A 253 -21.25 -0.98 8.96
CA GLU A 253 -20.67 0.06 8.12
C GLU A 253 -21.63 1.25 7.93
N LYS A 254 -22.92 0.97 7.72
CA LYS A 254 -23.93 2.01 7.42
C LYS A 254 -24.09 3.06 8.52
N ASP A 255 -24.11 2.62 9.78
CA ASP A 255 -24.38 3.49 10.94
C ASP A 255 -23.08 3.92 11.65
N SER A 256 -21.91 3.64 11.06
CA SER A 256 -20.62 3.99 11.62
C SER A 256 -20.35 5.50 11.60
N MET A 257 -19.62 6.01 12.59
CA MET A 257 -19.10 7.38 12.54
C MET A 257 -18.20 7.63 11.33
N LEU A 258 -17.59 6.56 10.79
CA LEU A 258 -16.66 6.58 9.66
C LEU A 258 -17.34 6.71 8.29
N THR A 259 -18.67 6.65 8.25
CA THR A 259 -19.46 6.82 7.03
C THR A 259 -20.29 8.11 7.06
N THR A 260 -20.09 8.93 8.10
CA THR A 260 -20.67 10.26 8.18
C THR A 260 -20.15 11.15 7.03
N PRO A 261 -21.01 12.03 6.47
CA PRO A 261 -20.57 12.95 5.42
C PRO A 261 -19.38 13.82 5.83
N ALA A 262 -19.33 14.25 7.09
CA ALA A 262 -18.23 15.03 7.63
C ALA A 262 -16.90 14.25 7.59
N TYR A 263 -16.89 13.00 8.03
CA TYR A 263 -15.70 12.15 7.98
C TYR A 263 -15.24 11.88 6.54
N LEU A 264 -16.18 11.50 5.66
CA LEU A 264 -15.86 11.21 4.27
C LEU A 264 -15.34 12.45 3.53
N GLN A 265 -15.88 13.62 3.81
CA GLN A 265 -15.40 14.88 3.25
C GLN A 265 -13.98 15.20 3.75
N ALA A 266 -13.72 15.09 5.06
CA ALA A 266 -12.39 15.28 5.62
C ALA A 266 -11.35 14.32 5.01
N LEU A 267 -11.75 13.06 4.78
CA LEU A 267 -10.91 12.06 4.13
C LEU A 267 -10.57 12.44 2.69
N VAL A 268 -11.57 12.76 1.87
CA VAL A 268 -11.38 13.16 0.46
C VAL A 268 -10.55 14.44 0.37
N ASP A 269 -10.79 15.40 1.27
CA ASP A 269 -10.03 16.64 1.35
C ASP A 269 -8.55 16.37 1.66
N SER A 270 -8.24 15.52 2.64
CA SER A 270 -6.85 15.18 2.98
C SER A 270 -6.17 14.39 1.87
N TYR A 271 -6.89 13.50 1.17
CA TYR A 271 -6.36 12.85 -0.04
C TYR A 271 -5.92 13.89 -1.08
N LYS A 272 -6.77 14.89 -1.38
CA LYS A 272 -6.49 15.89 -2.41
C LYS A 272 -5.44 16.93 -1.99
N LYS A 273 -5.54 17.44 -0.76
CA LYS A 273 -4.71 18.55 -0.26
C LYS A 273 -3.33 18.10 0.17
N ASP A 274 -3.24 16.95 0.83
CA ASP A 274 -2.01 16.48 1.46
C ASP A 274 -1.35 15.39 0.60
N TYR A 275 -2.03 14.25 0.42
CA TYR A 275 -1.43 13.07 -0.20
C TYR A 275 -1.11 13.25 -1.69
N LEU A 276 -2.10 13.62 -2.51
CA LEU A 276 -1.91 13.75 -3.97
C LEU A 276 -0.90 14.84 -4.30
N LYS A 277 -0.90 15.94 -3.54
CA LYS A 277 0.06 17.02 -3.69
C LYS A 277 1.49 16.53 -3.41
N ASP A 278 1.70 15.86 -2.28
CA ASP A 278 3.01 15.32 -1.88
C ASP A 278 3.51 14.27 -2.89
N ILE A 279 2.67 13.29 -3.21
CA ILE A 279 3.08 12.16 -4.07
C ILE A 279 3.32 12.59 -5.52
N SER A 280 2.65 13.64 -6.01
CA SER A 280 2.85 14.16 -7.38
C SER A 280 4.25 14.71 -7.65
N THR A 281 4.99 15.09 -6.59
CA THR A 281 6.40 15.50 -6.70
C THR A 281 7.30 14.34 -7.09
N HIS A 282 6.87 13.10 -6.81
CA HIS A 282 7.67 11.90 -7.01
C HIS A 282 7.08 10.93 -8.04
N ALA A 283 5.82 10.54 -7.89
CA ALA A 283 5.16 9.59 -8.78
C ALA A 283 4.42 10.32 -9.91
N GLU A 284 4.10 9.58 -10.97
CA GLU A 284 3.04 10.00 -11.88
C GLU A 284 1.68 9.78 -11.22
N VAL A 285 0.74 10.69 -11.49
CA VAL A 285 -0.58 10.66 -10.86
C VAL A 285 -1.64 10.80 -11.95
N LEU A 286 -2.47 9.77 -12.09
CA LEU A 286 -3.66 9.79 -12.93
C LEU A 286 -4.89 9.94 -12.03
N VAL A 287 -5.74 10.92 -12.34
CA VAL A 287 -6.96 11.20 -11.57
C VAL A 287 -8.16 10.96 -12.48
N TYR A 288 -9.03 10.04 -12.08
CA TYR A 288 -10.24 9.71 -12.81
C TYR A 288 -11.48 10.14 -12.04
N ASP A 289 -12.41 10.82 -12.71
CA ASP A 289 -13.79 10.92 -12.22
C ASP A 289 -14.41 9.53 -12.25
N TRP A 290 -14.52 8.93 -11.07
CA TRP A 290 -14.98 7.56 -10.87
C TRP A 290 -16.41 7.52 -10.33
N SER A 291 -17.20 8.56 -10.61
CA SER A 291 -18.64 8.63 -10.30
C SER A 291 -19.44 7.50 -10.96
N LYS A 292 -19.00 7.04 -12.13
CA LYS A 292 -19.44 5.79 -12.75
C LYS A 292 -18.20 4.95 -13.00
N VAL A 293 -18.28 3.65 -12.71
CA VAL A 293 -17.18 2.73 -12.98
C VAL A 293 -16.93 2.74 -14.48
N ALA A 294 -15.74 3.17 -14.88
CA ALA A 294 -15.31 3.22 -16.27
C ALA A 294 -14.66 1.90 -16.67
N ASP A 295 -14.50 1.72 -17.98
CA ASP A 295 -13.80 0.57 -18.55
C ASP A 295 -12.30 0.62 -18.17
N PRO A 296 -11.73 -0.42 -17.55
CA PRO A 296 -10.31 -0.52 -17.26
C PRO A 296 -9.41 -0.32 -18.48
N GLU A 297 -9.88 -0.65 -19.69
CA GLU A 297 -9.12 -0.48 -20.93
C GLU A 297 -8.66 0.97 -21.13
N ILE A 298 -9.52 1.94 -20.79
CA ILE A 298 -9.19 3.37 -20.89
C ILE A 298 -8.00 3.71 -19.96
N VAL A 299 -7.99 3.13 -18.76
CA VAL A 299 -6.91 3.34 -17.80
C VAL A 299 -5.62 2.73 -18.32
N VAL A 300 -5.67 1.55 -18.94
CA VAL A 300 -4.51 0.90 -19.55
C VAL A 300 -3.95 1.77 -20.68
N GLU A 301 -4.78 2.27 -21.60
CA GLU A 301 -4.33 3.15 -22.69
C GLU A 301 -3.62 4.41 -22.16
N ASP A 302 -4.16 5.03 -21.11
CA ASP A 302 -3.53 6.20 -20.51
C ASP A 302 -2.20 5.87 -19.84
N ILE A 303 -2.08 4.70 -19.21
CA ILE A 303 -0.82 4.20 -18.65
C ILE A 303 0.22 4.01 -19.76
N GLU A 304 -0.18 3.45 -20.90
CA GLU A 304 0.70 3.21 -22.05
C GLU A 304 1.23 4.49 -22.69
N ARG A 305 0.49 5.60 -22.56
CA ARG A 305 0.88 6.93 -23.05
C ARG A 305 1.91 7.64 -22.17
N ILE A 306 2.11 7.18 -20.93
CA ILE A 306 3.05 7.81 -20.00
C ILE A 306 4.49 7.44 -20.38
N ASP A 307 5.30 8.46 -20.62
CA ASP A 307 6.75 8.31 -20.75
C ASP A 307 7.42 8.40 -19.38
N PHE A 308 7.86 7.26 -18.85
CA PHE A 308 8.56 7.19 -17.56
C PHE A 308 10.06 7.53 -17.67
N ASP A 309 10.63 7.57 -18.88
CA ASP A 309 12.06 7.78 -19.12
C ASP A 309 12.42 9.25 -19.37
N GLN A 310 11.41 10.13 -19.48
CA GLN A 310 11.62 11.58 -19.65
C GLN A 310 12.37 12.25 -18.48
N TYR A 311 12.47 11.59 -17.33
CA TYR A 311 13.02 12.15 -16.10
C TYR A 311 14.52 12.01 -15.98
N THR A 312 15.20 13.13 -15.76
CA THR A 312 16.65 13.21 -15.62
C THR A 312 17.10 13.10 -14.15
N VAL A 313 18.41 13.13 -13.92
CA VAL A 313 19.02 13.09 -12.58
C VAL A 313 18.62 14.30 -11.72
N TYR A 314 18.25 15.43 -12.34
CA TYR A 314 17.88 16.66 -11.64
C TYR A 314 16.40 16.70 -11.22
N ASP A 315 15.57 15.82 -11.77
CA ASP A 315 14.15 15.76 -11.47
C ASP A 315 13.91 15.06 -10.12
N GLU A 316 12.88 15.49 -9.39
CA GLU A 316 12.47 14.83 -8.14
C GLU A 316 11.62 13.57 -8.40
N LYS A 317 10.86 13.57 -9.51
CA LYS A 317 10.03 12.44 -9.93
C LYS A 317 10.85 11.19 -10.10
N MET A 318 10.41 10.01 -9.68
CA MET A 318 11.10 8.71 -9.81
C MET A 318 12.50 8.61 -9.20
N LYS A 319 12.90 9.55 -8.33
CA LYS A 319 14.25 9.58 -7.74
C LYS A 319 14.66 8.27 -7.06
N ASP A 320 13.70 7.56 -6.47
CA ASP A 320 13.98 6.35 -5.68
C ASP A 320 14.40 5.17 -6.59
N TRP A 321 13.93 5.19 -7.85
CA TRP A 321 14.13 4.18 -8.88
C TRP A 321 15.27 4.51 -9.85
N ARG A 322 15.86 5.71 -9.74
CA ARG A 322 17.04 6.10 -10.53
C ARG A 322 18.32 5.84 -9.75
N ARG A 323 18.79 4.59 -9.79
CA ARG A 323 20.09 4.22 -9.22
C ARG A 323 21.14 4.14 -10.32
N ILE A 324 22.31 4.74 -10.06
CA ILE A 324 23.41 4.85 -11.02
C ILE A 324 24.18 3.52 -11.10
N ASN A 325 24.45 2.91 -9.94
CA ASN A 325 25.30 1.72 -9.87
C ASN A 325 24.48 0.44 -9.75
N GLU A 326 24.92 -0.62 -10.43
CA GLU A 326 24.35 -1.97 -10.30
C GLU A 326 24.39 -2.47 -8.85
N TRP A 327 25.44 -2.10 -8.12
CA TRP A 327 25.58 -2.46 -6.72
C TRP A 327 24.51 -1.84 -5.83
N ASP A 328 24.04 -0.63 -6.15
CA ASP A 328 22.96 0.00 -5.39
C ASP A 328 21.66 -0.79 -5.57
N TRP A 329 21.36 -1.22 -6.80
CA TRP A 329 20.24 -2.12 -7.08
C TRP A 329 20.35 -3.45 -6.32
N ASN A 330 21.53 -4.06 -6.35
CA ASN A 330 21.78 -5.32 -5.65
C ASN A 330 21.65 -5.18 -4.12
N ASN A 331 22.11 -4.06 -3.56
CA ASN A 331 21.99 -3.78 -2.13
C ASN A 331 20.53 -3.57 -1.73
N SER A 332 19.77 -2.76 -2.46
CA SER A 332 18.35 -2.57 -2.20
C SER A 332 17.53 -3.86 -2.38
N ARG A 333 17.88 -4.70 -3.36
CA ARG A 333 17.30 -6.04 -3.50
C ARG A 333 17.56 -6.90 -2.26
N GLN A 334 18.78 -6.90 -1.73
CA GLN A 334 19.10 -7.63 -0.48
C GLN A 334 18.32 -7.06 0.71
N GLU A 335 18.28 -5.74 0.84
CA GLU A 335 17.66 -5.04 1.95
C GLU A 335 16.14 -5.29 2.01
N PHE A 336 15.42 -5.08 0.89
CA PHE A 336 13.97 -5.31 0.84
C PHE A 336 13.60 -6.79 0.92
N THR A 337 14.51 -7.72 0.58
CA THR A 337 14.22 -9.15 0.68
C THR A 337 14.51 -9.72 2.07
N HIS A 338 15.69 -9.43 2.63
CA HIS A 338 16.21 -10.13 3.83
C HIS A 338 16.26 -9.27 5.08
N SER A 339 16.30 -7.95 4.93
CA SER A 339 16.40 -7.00 6.04
C SER A 339 15.06 -6.34 6.38
N GLN A 340 13.93 -6.91 5.94
CA GLN A 340 12.60 -6.37 6.22
C GLN A 340 12.34 -6.13 7.71
N HIS A 341 12.87 -6.99 8.58
CA HIS A 341 12.71 -6.83 10.04
C HIS A 341 13.39 -5.56 10.58
N TYR A 342 14.55 -5.16 10.03
CA TYR A 342 15.20 -3.89 10.36
C TYR A 342 14.36 -2.71 9.88
N LEU A 343 13.81 -2.79 8.66
CA LEU A 343 12.97 -1.73 8.11
C LEU A 343 11.66 -1.58 8.90
N MET A 344 11.04 -2.70 9.28
CA MET A 344 9.87 -2.69 10.15
C MET A 344 10.17 -2.14 11.55
N ALA A 345 11.40 -2.26 12.04
CA ALA A 345 11.78 -1.69 13.34
C ALA A 345 11.72 -0.16 13.36
N HIS A 346 11.78 0.52 12.20
CA HIS A 346 11.56 1.97 12.14
C HIS A 346 10.13 2.39 12.53
N LEU A 347 9.16 1.49 12.47
CA LEU A 347 7.80 1.77 12.96
C LEU A 347 7.72 1.74 14.49
N ASN A 348 8.70 1.15 15.17
CA ASN A 348 8.72 0.98 16.62
C ASN A 348 9.25 2.24 17.34
N VAL A 349 8.54 3.35 17.18
CA VAL A 349 8.83 4.60 17.89
C VAL A 349 8.15 4.56 19.26
N PRO A 350 8.86 4.80 20.37
CA PRO A 350 8.24 4.81 21.69
C PRO A 350 7.29 6.02 21.85
N PRO A 351 6.04 5.82 22.28
CA PRO A 351 5.06 6.90 22.41
C PRO A 351 5.21 7.66 23.75
N ILE A 352 6.36 8.32 23.94
CA ILE A 352 6.71 9.01 25.20
C ILE A 352 5.68 10.09 25.59
N GLN A 353 5.13 10.79 24.59
CA GLN A 353 4.19 11.90 24.78
C GLN A 353 2.72 11.49 24.58
N CYS A 354 2.44 10.21 24.29
CA CYS A 354 1.10 9.73 23.97
C CYS A 354 0.73 8.52 24.84
N ASN A 355 0.34 8.80 26.09
CA ASN A 355 -0.04 7.77 27.05
C ASN A 355 -1.33 7.03 26.66
N GLU A 356 -2.18 7.65 25.83
CA GLU A 356 -3.47 7.10 25.40
C GLU A 356 -3.32 5.76 24.64
N ILE A 357 -2.25 5.61 23.84
CA ILE A 357 -1.98 4.40 23.04
C ILE A 357 -1.10 3.39 23.76
N LEU A 358 -0.54 3.72 24.92
CA LEU A 358 0.25 2.78 25.71
C LEU A 358 -0.67 1.74 26.34
N ILE A 359 -0.24 0.48 26.32
CA ILE A 359 -0.88 -0.59 27.08
C ILE A 359 -0.15 -0.66 28.43
N GLY A 360 -0.90 -0.67 29.53
CA GLY A 360 -0.32 -0.75 30.87
C GLY A 360 0.55 -2.00 31.04
N ALA A 361 1.64 -1.88 31.79
CA ALA A 361 2.58 -2.99 31.99
C ALA A 361 1.91 -4.22 32.64
N GLY A 362 0.96 -4.01 33.56
CA GLY A 362 0.16 -5.07 34.16
C GLY A 362 -0.68 -5.83 33.12
N ASP A 363 -1.44 -5.11 32.30
CA ASP A 363 -2.25 -5.69 31.24
C ASP A 363 -1.40 -6.43 30.19
N ASN A 364 -0.23 -5.88 29.85
CA ASN A 364 0.69 -6.52 28.92
C ASN A 364 1.32 -7.80 29.51
N LYS A 365 1.58 -7.85 30.83
CA LYS A 365 2.03 -9.06 31.52
C LYS A 365 0.96 -10.16 31.47
N VAL A 366 -0.31 -9.80 31.70
CA VAL A 366 -1.44 -10.75 31.58
C VAL A 366 -1.55 -11.24 30.13
N ARG A 367 -1.45 -10.33 29.15
CA ARG A 367 -1.46 -10.69 27.73
C ARG A 367 -0.35 -11.69 27.38
N ALA A 368 0.88 -11.44 27.84
CA ALA A 368 2.01 -12.35 27.59
C ALA A 368 1.73 -13.76 28.17
N GLY A 369 1.27 -13.85 29.42
CA GLY A 369 0.93 -15.14 30.03
C GLY A 369 -0.16 -15.90 29.26
N VAL A 370 -1.22 -15.21 28.83
CA VAL A 370 -2.29 -15.84 28.02
C VAL A 370 -1.74 -16.30 26.66
N MET A 371 -0.84 -15.54 26.04
CA MET A 371 -0.25 -15.93 24.76
C MET A 371 0.68 -17.14 24.89
N ASP A 372 1.42 -17.27 25.99
CA ASP A 372 2.30 -18.43 26.25
C ASP A 372 1.51 -19.74 26.44
N GLU A 373 0.30 -19.65 27.02
CA GLU A 373 -0.63 -20.77 27.18
C GLU A 373 -1.42 -21.09 25.90
N THR A 374 -1.45 -20.17 24.94
CA THR A 374 -2.26 -20.31 23.72
C THR A 374 -1.58 -21.27 22.72
N PRO A 375 -2.33 -22.24 22.14
CA PRO A 375 -1.78 -23.20 21.19
C PRO A 375 -1.06 -22.52 20.01
N GLY A 376 0.17 -22.94 19.74
CA GLY A 376 0.97 -22.44 18.63
C GLY A 376 1.68 -21.09 18.85
N CYS A 377 1.51 -20.44 20.01
CA CYS A 377 2.18 -19.16 20.31
C CYS A 377 3.46 -19.30 21.15
N LYS A 378 3.61 -20.42 21.87
CA LYS A 378 4.72 -20.67 22.81
C LYS A 378 6.12 -20.70 22.17
N PHE A 379 6.23 -21.24 20.95
CA PHE A 379 7.49 -21.37 20.23
C PHE A 379 7.37 -20.91 18.77
N ALA A 380 8.51 -20.57 18.17
CA ALA A 380 8.58 -20.20 16.76
C ALA A 380 8.05 -21.32 15.84
N LYS A 381 7.58 -20.94 14.64
CA LYS A 381 7.12 -21.91 13.63
C LYS A 381 8.23 -22.89 13.29
N GLY A 382 7.95 -24.19 13.36
CA GLY A 382 8.94 -25.24 13.08
C GLY A 382 9.67 -25.74 14.33
N PHE A 383 9.45 -25.12 15.49
CA PHE A 383 10.08 -25.48 16.77
C PHE A 383 9.04 -25.83 17.85
N ASN A 384 7.78 -26.11 17.50
CA ASN A 384 6.73 -26.42 18.45
C ASN A 384 6.31 -27.91 18.41
N PRO A 385 6.79 -28.75 19.37
CA PRO A 385 6.45 -30.17 19.39
C PRO A 385 4.94 -30.44 19.52
N GLU A 386 4.23 -29.58 20.26
CA GLU A 386 2.78 -29.71 20.52
C GLU A 386 1.96 -29.52 19.23
N MET A 387 2.50 -28.79 18.24
CA MET A 387 1.88 -28.59 16.93
C MET A 387 2.33 -29.60 15.87
N GLY A 388 3.10 -30.63 16.27
CA GLY A 388 3.55 -31.69 15.38
C GLY A 388 4.86 -31.40 14.64
N ASP A 389 5.63 -30.38 15.04
CA ASP A 389 6.92 -30.09 14.44
C ASP A 389 7.95 -31.18 14.77
N LYS A 390 8.59 -31.72 13.73
CA LYS A 390 9.61 -32.77 13.83
C LYS A 390 11.02 -32.22 13.56
N GLY A 391 12.04 -32.95 14.02
CA GLY A 391 13.44 -32.67 13.72
C GLY A 391 13.99 -31.41 14.37
N ILE A 392 13.40 -30.97 15.49
CA ILE A 392 13.66 -29.67 16.12
C ILE A 392 15.16 -29.50 16.49
N LEU A 393 15.80 -30.55 16.99
CA LEU A 393 17.23 -30.55 17.39
C LEU A 393 18.19 -30.23 16.24
N PHE A 394 17.79 -30.43 14.99
CA PHE A 394 18.64 -30.24 13.81
C PHE A 394 18.26 -29.00 12.99
N LYS A 395 17.30 -28.21 13.47
CA LYS A 395 16.92 -26.95 12.82
C LYS A 395 17.80 -25.81 13.36
N LEU A 396 18.37 -25.03 12.46
CA LEU A 396 19.01 -23.76 12.79
C LEU A 396 17.93 -22.67 12.77
N SER A 397 17.88 -21.84 13.81
CA SER A 397 16.87 -20.77 13.94
C SER A 397 17.17 -19.58 13.03
#